data_AF-X1EGW4-F1
#
_entry.id   AF-X1EGW4-F1
#
_cell.length_a   1.000
_cell.length_b   1.000
_cell.length_c   1.000
_cell.angle_alpha   90.00
_cell.angle_beta   90.00
_cell.angle_gamma   90.00
#
_symmetry.space_group_name_H-M   'P 1'
#
loop_
_entity.id
_entity.type
_entity.pdbx_description
1 polymer ?
#
loop_
_entity_poly.entity_id
_entity_poly.type
_entity_poly.pdbx_seq_one_letter_code
_entity_poly.pdbx_strand_id
1 'polypeptide(L)'
;TRVDVRRVFKMGIINRDQVKRTYLDLGYNEEKAEWLTVFTEMQNTESDRDLTKAEILSAYDKSIINQSTCNDMLLDLGYSEGEVNILISTKEYQTLKEIKGRELKRIQKYYLAGAYNANQAITALGKLDLVGAEQDSLMKLWDSDKLAKLKMPTKKELDTFFSNDIINEPQYRAELDKMGYKGVYVEWYVTLIKQAGQEST
;
A
#
# COMPACT_ATOMS: atom_id res chain seq x y z
N THR A 1 -42.67 20.39 21.31
CA THR A 1 -41.87 21.54 21.78
C THR A 1 -41.10 22.17 20.62
N ARG A 2 -40.52 23.37 20.74
CA ARG A 2 -39.71 24.00 19.66
C ARG A 2 -38.56 23.10 19.16
N VAL A 3 -38.00 22.28 20.05
CA VAL A 3 -36.94 21.31 19.73
C VAL A 3 -37.47 20.21 18.82
N ASP A 4 -38.70 19.75 19.07
CA ASP A 4 -39.33 18.70 18.28
C ASP A 4 -39.64 19.18 16.85
N VAL A 5 -40.13 20.42 16.69
CA VAL A 5 -40.39 21.04 15.37
C VAL A 5 -39.14 20.98 14.49
N ARG A 6 -37.98 21.34 15.04
CA ARG A 6 -36.71 21.28 14.31
C ARG A 6 -36.28 19.85 13.97
N ARG A 7 -36.47 18.90 14.89
CA ARG A 7 -36.15 17.48 14.65
C ARG A 7 -37.03 16.89 13.55
N VAL A 8 -38.34 17.14 13.58
CA VAL A 8 -39.26 16.59 12.56
C VAL A 8 -39.08 17.26 11.20
N PHE A 9 -38.72 18.55 11.16
CA PHE A 9 -38.34 19.24 9.92
C PHE A 9 -37.04 18.66 9.32
N LYS A 10 -36.02 18.43 10.16
CA LYS A 10 -34.76 17.78 9.75
C LYS A 10 -34.98 16.36 9.21
N MET A 11 -35.98 15.65 9.73
CA MET A 11 -36.37 14.31 9.25
C MET A 11 -37.24 14.35 7.98
N GLY A 12 -37.57 15.53 7.45
CA GLY A 12 -38.44 15.69 6.28
C GLY A 12 -39.91 15.32 6.52
N ILE A 13 -40.32 15.15 7.78
CA ILE A 13 -41.70 14.77 8.15
C ILE A 13 -42.66 15.95 7.94
N ILE A 14 -42.16 17.17 8.15
CA ILE A 14 -42.90 18.40 7.91
C ILE A 14 -42.14 19.31 6.93
N ASN A 15 -42.89 20.06 6.13
CA ASN A 15 -42.34 21.08 5.23
C ASN A 15 -42.31 22.48 5.88
N ARG A 16 -41.75 23.47 5.18
CA ARG A 16 -41.62 24.86 5.66
C ARG A 16 -42.93 25.44 6.17
N ASP A 17 -44.00 25.30 5.41
CA ASP A 17 -45.31 25.86 5.76
C ASP A 17 -45.86 25.18 7.03
N GLN A 18 -45.64 23.88 7.17
CA GLN A 18 -45.99 23.12 8.37
C GLN A 18 -45.12 23.52 9.58
N VAL A 19 -43.85 23.88 9.39
CA VAL A 19 -43.01 24.46 10.45
C VAL A 19 -43.58 25.77 10.95
N LYS A 20 -43.88 26.69 10.03
CA LYS A 20 -44.47 27.99 10.36
C LYS A 20 -45.80 27.84 11.09
N ARG A 21 -46.70 26.99 10.57
CA ARG A 21 -47.98 26.68 11.22
C ARG A 21 -47.78 26.11 12.62
N THR A 22 -46.82 25.21 12.79
CA THR A 22 -46.53 24.66 14.12
C THR A 22 -46.05 25.73 15.10
N TYR A 23 -45.28 26.73 14.65
CA TYR A 23 -44.90 27.86 15.50
C TYR A 23 -46.11 28.76 15.84
N LEU A 24 -47.03 29.00 14.91
CA LEU A 24 -48.27 29.70 15.19
C LEU A 24 -49.12 28.95 16.24
N ASP A 25 -49.28 27.63 16.09
CA ASP A 25 -50.03 26.77 17.02
C ASP A 25 -49.40 26.75 18.43
N LEU A 26 -48.09 26.99 18.53
CA LEU A 26 -47.36 27.15 19.79
C LEU A 26 -47.54 28.54 20.42
N GLY A 27 -48.33 29.43 19.82
CA GLY A 27 -48.66 30.75 20.33
C GLY A 27 -47.69 31.86 19.90
N TYR A 28 -46.82 31.61 18.92
CA TYR A 28 -46.02 32.68 18.32
C TYR A 28 -46.90 33.53 17.39
N ASN A 29 -46.61 34.84 17.30
CA ASN A 29 -47.24 35.69 16.30
C ASN A 29 -46.63 35.43 14.90
N GLU A 30 -47.27 35.96 13.86
CA GLU A 30 -46.89 35.77 12.47
C GLU A 30 -45.40 36.07 12.20
N GLU A 31 -44.93 37.20 12.71
CA GLU A 31 -43.55 37.66 12.57
C GLU A 31 -42.54 36.71 13.24
N LYS A 32 -42.78 36.32 14.50
CA LYS A 32 -41.90 35.41 15.23
C LYS A 32 -41.93 33.99 14.66
N ALA A 33 -43.10 33.54 14.19
CA ALA A 33 -43.23 32.26 13.52
C ALA A 33 -42.42 32.23 12.22
N GLU A 34 -42.42 33.33 11.46
CA GLU A 34 -41.58 33.48 10.27
C GLU A 34 -40.09 33.43 10.63
N TRP A 35 -39.65 34.20 11.63
CA TRP A 35 -38.23 34.18 12.07
C TRP A 35 -37.76 32.79 12.50
N LEU A 36 -38.60 32.07 13.27
CA LEU A 36 -38.27 30.71 13.73
C LEU A 36 -38.29 29.69 12.58
N THR A 37 -39.13 29.90 11.57
CA THR A 37 -39.15 29.07 10.36
C THR A 37 -37.87 29.26 9.57
N VAL A 38 -37.48 30.51 9.30
CA VAL A 38 -36.22 30.84 8.61
C VAL A 38 -35.01 30.30 9.37
N PHE A 39 -34.98 30.45 10.70
CA PHE A 39 -33.94 29.88 11.55
C PHE A 39 -33.85 28.35 11.41
N THR A 40 -35.00 27.67 11.36
CA THR A 40 -35.08 26.21 11.23
C THR A 40 -34.66 25.74 9.83
N GLU A 41 -34.97 26.51 8.79
CA GLU A 41 -34.47 26.29 7.42
C GLU A 41 -32.95 26.42 7.36
N MET A 42 -32.41 27.54 7.85
CA MET A 42 -30.97 27.81 7.91
C MET A 42 -30.24 26.69 8.64
N GLN A 43 -30.72 26.29 9.82
CA GLN A 43 -30.11 25.21 10.61
C GLN A 43 -30.18 23.83 9.91
N ASN A 44 -31.17 23.60 9.05
CA ASN A 44 -31.30 22.36 8.29
C ASN A 44 -30.37 22.34 7.07
N THR A 45 -30.18 23.48 6.40
CA THR A 45 -29.16 23.66 5.35
C THR A 45 -27.74 23.67 5.89
N GLU A 46 -27.51 24.20 7.10
CA GLU A 46 -26.21 24.14 7.80
C GLU A 46 -25.87 22.74 8.32
N SER A 47 -26.79 21.77 8.26
CA SER A 47 -26.39 20.35 8.28
C SER A 47 -25.87 19.89 6.92
N ASP A 48 -25.00 20.72 6.34
CA ASP A 48 -23.99 20.29 5.37
C ASP A 48 -23.33 19.03 5.94
N ARG A 49 -23.06 18.06 5.06
CA ARG A 49 -22.22 16.93 5.45
C ARG A 49 -20.83 17.49 5.72
N ASP A 50 -20.58 17.88 6.97
CA ASP A 50 -19.24 18.22 7.42
C ASP A 50 -18.33 17.07 7.04
N LEU A 51 -17.19 17.39 6.43
CA LEU A 51 -16.18 16.39 6.12
C LEU A 51 -15.86 15.65 7.41
N THR A 52 -15.93 14.33 7.36
CA THR A 52 -15.51 13.51 8.48
C THR A 52 -14.01 13.72 8.71
N LYS A 53 -13.55 13.48 9.94
CA LYS A 53 -12.12 13.42 10.27
C LYS A 53 -11.31 12.60 9.24
N ALA A 54 -11.86 11.49 8.77
CA ALA A 54 -11.19 10.62 7.79
C ALA A 54 -11.03 11.30 6.43
N GLU A 55 -12.04 12.06 5.98
CA GLU A 55 -11.99 12.81 4.72
C GLU A 55 -11.01 13.99 4.80
N ILE A 56 -11.00 14.73 5.91
CA ILE A 56 -10.04 15.83 6.14
C ILE A 56 -8.60 15.30 6.13
N LEU A 57 -8.32 14.24 6.91
CA LEU A 57 -7.00 13.63 6.94
C LEU A 57 -6.61 13.02 5.59
N SER A 58 -7.57 12.52 4.80
CA SER A 58 -7.30 12.05 3.43
C SER A 58 -7.01 13.18 2.47
N ALA A 59 -7.68 14.33 2.59
CA ALA A 59 -7.41 15.52 1.80
C ALA A 59 -6.02 16.08 2.10
N TYR A 60 -5.63 16.09 3.39
CA TYR A 60 -4.30 16.48 3.83
C TYR A 60 -3.20 15.57 3.25
N ASP A 61 -3.38 14.26 3.36
CA ASP A 61 -2.47 13.23 2.81
C ASP A 61 -2.25 13.35 1.30
N LYS A 62 -3.30 13.74 0.58
CA LYS A 62 -3.26 13.97 -0.87
C LYS A 62 -2.78 15.37 -1.24
N SER A 63 -2.34 16.17 -0.26
CA SER A 63 -1.93 17.57 -0.42
C SER A 63 -3.00 18.46 -1.08
N ILE A 64 -4.28 18.08 -0.95
CA ILE A 64 -5.43 18.88 -1.42
C ILE A 64 -5.63 20.09 -0.50
N ILE A 65 -5.38 19.90 0.80
CA ILE A 65 -5.36 20.96 1.81
C ILE A 65 -3.98 21.00 2.49
N ASN A 66 -3.60 22.16 2.99
CA ASN A 66 -2.36 22.33 3.75
C ASN A 66 -2.57 22.00 5.25
N GLN A 67 -1.47 21.97 6.01
CA GLN A 67 -1.50 21.63 7.43
C GLN A 67 -2.32 22.62 8.28
N SER A 68 -2.26 23.92 7.97
CA SER A 68 -3.04 24.95 8.68
C SER A 68 -4.54 24.71 8.49
N THR A 69 -4.99 24.54 7.26
CA THR A 69 -6.39 24.26 6.94
C THR A 69 -6.86 22.94 7.54
N CYS A 70 -6.02 21.90 7.52
CA CYS A 70 -6.32 20.63 8.18
C CYS A 70 -6.49 20.80 9.70
N ASN A 71 -5.66 21.64 10.33
CA ASN A 71 -5.74 21.95 11.75
C ASN A 71 -7.07 22.64 12.08
N ASP A 72 -7.38 23.74 11.39
CA ASP A 72 -8.61 24.53 11.58
C ASP A 72 -9.85 23.64 11.44
N MET A 73 -9.93 22.84 10.37
CA MET A 73 -11.07 21.95 10.13
C MET A 73 -11.22 20.85 11.19
N LEU A 74 -10.12 20.35 11.77
CA LEU A 74 -10.19 19.36 12.85
C LEU A 74 -10.59 20.01 14.19
N LEU A 75 -10.15 21.25 14.45
CA LEU A 75 -10.59 22.02 15.63
C LEU A 75 -12.09 22.33 15.54
N ASP A 76 -12.59 22.71 14.37
CA ASP A 76 -14.01 22.97 14.11
C ASP A 76 -14.89 21.71 14.32
N LEU A 77 -14.34 20.52 14.05
CA LEU A 77 -14.97 19.24 14.39
C LEU A 77 -14.96 18.90 15.90
N GLY A 78 -14.32 19.73 16.73
CA GLY A 78 -14.28 19.60 18.18
C GLY A 78 -13.10 18.79 18.73
N TYR A 79 -12.07 18.51 17.93
CA TYR A 79 -10.83 17.93 18.46
C TYR A 79 -10.02 18.99 19.22
N SER A 80 -9.34 18.58 20.27
CA SER A 80 -8.38 19.44 20.97
C SER A 80 -7.09 19.61 20.16
N GLU A 81 -6.35 20.71 20.37
CA GLU A 81 -5.05 20.95 19.70
C GLU A 81 -4.08 19.77 19.87
N GLY A 82 -4.06 19.15 21.06
CA GLY A 82 -3.25 17.98 21.33
C GLY A 82 -3.64 16.77 20.46
N GLU A 83 -4.94 16.52 20.30
CA GLU A 83 -5.43 15.46 19.42
C GLU A 83 -5.11 15.76 17.95
N VAL A 84 -5.34 17.00 17.49
CA VAL A 84 -5.03 17.43 16.13
C VAL A 84 -3.56 17.18 15.79
N ASN A 85 -2.64 17.58 16.68
CA ASN A 85 -1.21 17.35 16.50
C ASN A 85 -0.86 15.86 16.39
N ILE A 86 -1.47 15.00 17.22
CA ILE A 86 -1.27 13.54 17.17
C ILE A 86 -1.82 12.98 15.84
N LEU A 87 -2.98 13.44 15.39
CA LEU A 87 -3.60 12.97 14.15
C LEU A 87 -2.77 13.32 12.92
N ILE A 88 -2.32 14.57 12.82
CA ILE A 88 -1.47 15.04 11.73
C ILE A 88 -0.14 14.29 11.74
N SER A 89 0.54 14.21 12.88
CA SER A 89 1.83 13.50 13.01
C SER A 89 1.71 12.01 12.67
N THR A 90 0.63 11.38 13.12
CA THR A 90 0.35 9.97 12.79
C THR A 90 0.15 9.79 11.30
N LYS A 91 -0.58 10.72 10.67
CA LYS A 91 -0.85 10.66 9.24
C LYS A 91 0.42 10.85 8.43
N GLU A 92 1.24 11.83 8.76
CA GLU A 92 2.55 12.06 8.13
C GLU A 92 3.49 10.86 8.26
N TYR A 93 3.55 10.25 9.46
CA TYR A 93 4.32 9.05 9.69
C TYR A 93 3.85 7.89 8.80
N GLN A 94 2.53 7.69 8.65
CA GLN A 94 1.98 6.67 7.76
C GLN A 94 2.38 6.93 6.29
N THR A 95 2.23 8.16 5.81
CA THR A 95 2.60 8.56 4.45
C THR A 95 4.09 8.30 4.18
N LEU A 96 4.96 8.70 5.11
CA LEU A 96 6.40 8.45 5.01
C LEU A 96 6.72 6.96 5.01
N LYS A 97 6.07 6.17 5.87
CA LYS A 97 6.24 4.72 5.92
C LYS A 97 5.82 4.06 4.61
N GLU A 98 4.71 4.48 4.01
CA GLU A 98 4.23 3.97 2.73
C GLU A 98 5.17 4.32 1.57
N ILE A 99 5.70 5.55 1.55
CA ILE A 99 6.71 5.97 0.57
C ILE A 99 7.96 5.11 0.72
N LYS A 100 8.54 5.01 1.92
CA LYS A 100 9.72 4.19 2.19
C LYS A 100 9.49 2.72 1.79
N GLY A 101 8.32 2.17 2.11
CA GLY A 101 7.95 0.80 1.72
C GLY A 101 7.85 0.59 0.21
N ARG A 102 7.31 1.56 -0.54
CA ARG A 102 7.27 1.52 -2.01
C ARG A 102 8.66 1.61 -2.62
N GLU A 103 9.48 2.53 -2.13
CA GLU A 103 10.85 2.71 -2.58
C GLU A 103 11.70 1.46 -2.31
N LEU A 104 11.58 0.86 -1.12
CA LEU A 104 12.25 -0.39 -0.77
C LEU A 104 11.89 -1.51 -1.74
N LYS A 105 10.60 -1.73 -2.03
CA LYS A 105 10.14 -2.73 -3.00
C LYS A 105 10.70 -2.47 -4.40
N ARG A 106 10.77 -1.19 -4.80
CA ARG A 106 11.36 -0.82 -6.09
C ARG A 106 12.84 -1.17 -6.15
N ILE A 107 13.60 -0.83 -5.11
CA ILE A 107 15.04 -1.14 -5.01
C ILE A 107 15.26 -2.66 -5.05
N GLN A 108 14.50 -3.42 -4.25
CA GLN A 108 14.53 -4.89 -4.27
C GLN A 108 14.31 -5.43 -5.69
N LYS A 109 13.26 -4.94 -6.38
CA LYS A 109 12.95 -5.37 -7.75
C LYS A 109 14.11 -5.11 -8.71
N TYR A 110 14.71 -3.92 -8.67
CA TYR A 110 15.86 -3.59 -9.53
C TYR A 110 17.10 -4.43 -9.20
N TYR A 111 17.35 -4.72 -7.93
CA TYR A 111 18.46 -5.56 -7.51
C TYR A 111 18.30 -7.02 -7.98
N LEU A 112 17.12 -7.61 -7.77
CA LEU A 112 16.81 -8.97 -8.19
C LEU A 112 16.81 -9.12 -9.72
N ALA A 113 16.42 -8.08 -10.45
CA ALA A 113 16.49 -8.03 -11.91
C ALA A 113 17.92 -7.79 -12.45
N GLY A 114 18.90 -7.54 -11.58
CA GLY A 114 20.28 -7.24 -11.98
C GLY A 114 20.51 -5.82 -12.51
N ALA A 115 19.49 -4.98 -12.52
CA ALA A 115 19.62 -3.57 -12.91
C ALA A 115 20.42 -2.77 -11.89
N TYR A 116 20.39 -3.17 -10.61
CA TYR A 116 21.27 -2.66 -9.56
C TYR A 116 22.30 -3.72 -9.16
N ASN A 117 23.54 -3.29 -8.97
CA ASN A 117 24.54 -4.03 -8.21
C ASN A 117 24.41 -3.75 -6.69
N ALA A 118 25.17 -4.47 -5.87
CA ALA A 118 25.09 -4.37 -4.40
C ALA A 118 25.36 -2.94 -3.89
N ASN A 119 26.39 -2.27 -4.40
CA ASN A 119 26.74 -0.91 -3.99
C ASN A 119 25.64 0.11 -4.36
N GLN A 120 25.03 -0.03 -5.53
CA GLN A 120 23.91 0.81 -5.96
C GLN A 120 22.67 0.58 -5.10
N ALA A 121 22.38 -0.68 -4.75
CA ALA A 121 21.27 -1.04 -3.87
C ALA A 121 21.47 -0.47 -2.45
N ILE A 122 22.65 -0.64 -1.86
CA ILE A 122 23.03 -0.08 -0.56
C ILE A 122 22.92 1.45 -0.56
N THR A 123 23.47 2.11 -1.59
CA THR A 123 23.37 3.57 -1.75
C THR A 123 21.91 4.04 -1.82
N ALA A 124 21.05 3.31 -2.52
CA ALA A 124 19.64 3.62 -2.62
C ALA A 124 18.88 3.37 -1.31
N LEU A 125 19.21 2.30 -0.58
CA LEU A 125 18.66 2.00 0.74
C LEU A 125 19.06 3.05 1.79
N GLY A 126 20.29 3.57 1.71
CA GLY A 126 20.75 4.64 2.59
C GLY A 126 19.93 5.93 2.47
N LYS A 127 19.33 6.20 1.30
CA LYS A 127 18.41 7.35 1.10
C LYS A 127 17.05 7.18 1.80
N LEU A 128 16.76 6.00 2.35
CA LEU A 128 15.54 5.72 3.11
C LEU A 128 15.75 5.83 4.63
N ASP A 129 16.90 6.35 5.07
CA ASP A 129 17.34 6.45 6.47
C ASP A 129 17.42 5.10 7.18
N LEU A 130 17.66 4.01 6.43
CA LEU A 130 17.89 2.69 7.01
C LEU A 130 19.28 2.62 7.61
N VAL A 131 19.44 2.05 8.80
CA VAL A 131 20.76 1.88 9.40
C VAL A 131 21.56 0.78 8.71
N GLY A 132 22.89 0.83 8.76
CA GLY A 132 23.75 -0.12 8.04
C GLY A 132 23.41 -1.60 8.31
N ALA A 133 23.12 -1.96 9.56
CA ALA A 133 22.73 -3.32 9.92
C ALA A 133 21.42 -3.79 9.25
N GLU A 134 20.45 -2.89 9.04
CA GLU A 134 19.21 -3.18 8.32
C GLU A 134 19.49 -3.38 6.83
N GLN A 135 20.34 -2.53 6.25
CA GLN A 135 20.75 -2.63 4.85
C GLN A 135 21.44 -3.98 4.59
N ASP A 136 22.39 -4.36 5.44
CA ASP A 136 23.11 -5.65 5.34
C ASP A 136 22.15 -6.85 5.43
N SER A 137 21.16 -6.77 6.33
CA SER A 137 20.16 -7.83 6.50
C SER A 137 19.28 -7.96 5.25
N LEU A 138 18.85 -6.85 4.67
CA LEU A 138 18.08 -6.82 3.43
C LEU A 138 18.89 -7.36 2.24
N MET A 139 20.15 -6.94 2.10
CA MET A 139 21.03 -7.41 1.03
C MET A 139 21.25 -8.93 1.10
N LYS A 140 21.52 -9.48 2.30
CA LYS A 140 21.64 -10.93 2.50
C LYS A 140 20.37 -11.68 2.09
N LEU A 141 19.21 -11.16 2.47
CA LEU A 141 17.92 -11.74 2.07
C LEU A 141 17.75 -11.72 0.55
N TRP A 142 18.07 -10.60 -0.09
CA TRP A 142 17.89 -10.47 -1.54
C TRP A 142 18.91 -11.27 -2.34
N ASP A 143 20.12 -11.46 -1.82
CA ASP A 143 21.10 -12.38 -2.41
C ASP A 143 20.57 -13.81 -2.42
N SER A 144 19.96 -14.24 -1.30
CA SER A 144 19.28 -15.54 -1.21
C SER A 144 18.14 -15.64 -2.23
N ASP A 145 17.29 -14.61 -2.33
CA ASP A 145 16.19 -14.58 -3.31
C ASP A 145 16.70 -14.62 -4.76
N LYS A 146 17.83 -13.97 -5.03
CA LYS A 146 18.45 -13.93 -6.36
C LYS A 146 19.01 -15.31 -6.73
N LEU A 147 19.64 -15.99 -5.77
CA LEU A 147 20.11 -17.36 -5.93
C LEU A 147 18.94 -18.32 -6.20
N ALA A 148 17.84 -18.20 -5.46
CA ALA A 148 16.65 -19.02 -5.64
C ALA A 148 15.96 -18.81 -7.00
N LYS A 149 16.16 -17.65 -7.64
CA LYS A 149 15.58 -17.29 -8.95
C LYS A 149 16.50 -17.58 -10.14
N LEU A 150 17.73 -18.03 -9.92
CA LEU A 150 18.62 -18.43 -11.01
C LEU A 150 17.95 -19.55 -11.80
N LYS A 151 17.70 -19.30 -13.09
CA LYS A 151 17.24 -20.33 -14.02
C LYS A 151 18.40 -21.29 -14.24
N MET A 152 18.33 -22.43 -13.59
CA MET A 152 19.22 -23.55 -13.89
C MET A 152 18.70 -24.28 -15.12
N PRO A 153 19.60 -24.75 -16.02
CA PRO A 153 19.21 -25.67 -17.06
C PRO A 153 18.49 -26.88 -16.46
N THR A 154 17.39 -27.29 -17.08
CA THR A 154 16.71 -28.53 -16.76
C THR A 154 17.61 -29.72 -17.08
N LYS A 155 17.35 -30.88 -16.46
CA LYS A 155 18.09 -32.11 -16.75
C LYS A 155 18.13 -32.43 -18.25
N LYS A 156 17.03 -32.19 -18.97
CA LYS A 156 16.96 -32.40 -20.43
C LYS A 156 17.84 -31.42 -21.22
N GLU A 157 17.91 -30.16 -20.79
CA GLU A 157 18.84 -29.18 -21.39
C GLU A 157 20.29 -29.57 -21.09
N LEU A 158 20.61 -30.02 -19.88
CA LEU A 158 21.94 -30.55 -19.53
C LEU A 158 22.30 -31.78 -20.37
N ASP A 159 21.37 -32.72 -20.59
CA ASP A 159 21.58 -33.88 -21.46
C ASP A 159 21.90 -33.42 -22.89
N THR A 160 21.19 -32.40 -23.37
CA THR A 160 21.41 -31.82 -24.70
C THR A 160 22.79 -31.15 -24.76
N PHE A 161 23.17 -30.37 -23.74
CA PHE A 161 24.48 -29.73 -23.69
C PHE A 161 25.62 -30.75 -23.63
N PHE A 162 25.46 -31.84 -22.89
CA PHE A 162 26.47 -32.88 -22.78
C PHE A 162 26.60 -33.71 -24.06
N SER A 163 25.47 -34.12 -24.66
CA SER A 163 25.47 -34.87 -25.94
C SER A 163 26.01 -34.07 -27.14
N ASN A 164 25.96 -32.74 -27.07
CA ASN A 164 26.51 -31.84 -28.10
C ASN A 164 27.90 -31.30 -27.73
N ASP A 165 28.59 -31.89 -26.74
CA ASP A 165 29.93 -31.48 -26.28
C ASP A 165 30.06 -30.00 -25.86
N ILE A 166 28.94 -29.34 -25.51
CA ILE A 166 28.91 -27.94 -25.02
C ILE A 166 29.47 -27.87 -23.59
N ILE A 167 29.22 -28.92 -22.80
CA ILE A 167 29.77 -29.11 -21.45
C ILE A 167 30.47 -30.45 -21.38
N ASN A 168 31.52 -30.54 -20.56
CA ASN A 168 32.23 -31.80 -20.34
C ASN A 168 31.57 -32.66 -19.25
N GLU A 169 31.98 -33.92 -19.16
CA GLU A 169 31.42 -34.87 -18.20
C GLU A 169 31.56 -34.41 -16.72
N PRO A 170 32.72 -33.90 -16.26
CA PRO A 170 32.82 -33.30 -14.92
C PRO A 170 31.80 -32.18 -14.65
N GLN A 171 31.58 -31.28 -15.63
CA GLN A 171 30.60 -30.21 -15.52
C GLN A 171 29.16 -30.77 -15.47
N TYR A 172 28.82 -31.71 -16.35
CA TYR A 172 27.50 -32.34 -16.37
C TYR A 172 27.20 -33.06 -15.05
N ARG A 173 28.17 -33.80 -14.51
CA ARG A 173 28.06 -34.47 -13.20
C ARG A 173 27.85 -33.48 -12.06
N ALA A 174 28.62 -32.40 -12.04
CA ALA A 174 28.51 -31.36 -11.02
C ALA A 174 27.15 -30.65 -11.06
N GLU A 175 26.59 -30.38 -12.24
CA GLU A 175 25.27 -29.77 -12.35
C GLU A 175 24.15 -30.72 -11.90
N LEU A 176 24.23 -32.02 -12.23
CA LEU A 176 23.25 -33.00 -11.72
C LEU A 176 23.36 -33.23 -10.21
N ASP A 177 24.57 -33.17 -9.64
CA ASP A 177 24.77 -33.24 -8.19
C ASP A 177 24.14 -32.03 -7.48
N LYS A 178 24.31 -30.81 -8.03
CA LYS A 178 23.62 -29.60 -7.53
C LYS A 178 22.09 -29.70 -7.61
N MET A 179 21.56 -30.46 -8.58
CA MET A 179 20.12 -30.75 -8.69
C MET A 179 19.64 -31.88 -7.75
N GLY A 180 20.55 -32.51 -7.00
CA GLY A 180 20.24 -33.55 -6.00
C GLY A 180 20.13 -34.97 -6.57
N TYR A 181 20.64 -35.23 -7.77
CA TYR A 181 20.66 -36.60 -8.31
C TYR A 181 21.71 -37.45 -7.59
N LYS A 182 21.31 -38.65 -7.14
CA LYS A 182 22.26 -39.61 -6.57
C LYS A 182 23.31 -40.00 -7.62
N GLY A 183 24.58 -40.11 -7.20
CA GLY A 183 25.69 -40.44 -8.11
C GLY A 183 25.44 -41.66 -9.00
N VAL A 184 24.78 -42.70 -8.48
CA VAL A 184 24.40 -43.90 -9.26
C VAL A 184 23.53 -43.55 -10.47
N TYR A 185 22.58 -42.64 -10.32
CA TYR A 185 21.71 -42.21 -11.44
C TYR A 185 22.45 -41.31 -12.43
N VAL A 186 23.38 -40.48 -11.93
CA VAL A 186 24.26 -39.66 -12.77
C VAL A 186 25.10 -40.56 -13.69
N GLU A 187 25.67 -41.65 -13.17
CA GLU A 187 26.42 -42.63 -13.97
C GLU A 187 25.56 -43.25 -15.09
N TRP A 188 24.30 -43.59 -14.78
CA TRP A 188 23.39 -44.16 -15.79
C TRP A 188 23.11 -43.17 -16.92
N TYR A 189 22.89 -41.89 -16.60
CA TYR A 189 22.68 -40.87 -17.63
C TYR A 189 23.92 -40.62 -18.48
N VAL A 190 25.11 -40.54 -17.87
CA VAL A 190 26.37 -40.40 -18.61
C VAL A 190 26.58 -41.57 -19.56
N THR A 191 26.35 -42.80 -19.09
CA THR A 191 26.49 -44.02 -19.90
C THR A 191 25.50 -44.03 -21.05
N LEU A 192 24.23 -43.71 -20.78
CA LEU A 192 23.17 -43.67 -21.79
C LEU A 192 23.50 -42.69 -22.93
N ILE A 193 23.96 -41.48 -22.59
CA ILE A 193 24.27 -40.44 -23.58
C ILE A 193 25.49 -40.84 -24.42
N LYS A 194 26.54 -41.39 -23.79
CA LYS A 194 27.73 -41.86 -24.50
C LYS A 194 27.44 -43.02 -25.45
N GLN A 195 26.57 -43.96 -25.07
CA GLN A 195 26.16 -45.06 -25.93
C GLN A 195 25.37 -44.57 -27.14
N ALA A 196 24.42 -43.65 -26.95
CA ALA A 196 23.64 -43.07 -28.05
C ALA A 196 24.51 -42.29 -29.06
N GLY A 197 25.58 -41.61 -28.59
CA GLY A 197 26.55 -40.95 -29.46
C GLY A 197 27.41 -41.91 -30.29
N GLN A 198 27.70 -43.10 -29.76
CA GLN A 198 28.46 -44.14 -30.47
C GLN A 198 27.63 -44.87 -31.54
N GLU A 199 26.32 -44.99 -31.37
CA GLU A 199 25.43 -45.60 -32.38
C GLU A 199 25.06 -44.66 -33.53
N SER A 200 25.30 -43.35 -33.38
CA SER A 200 24.94 -42.31 -34.36
C SER A 200 26.11 -41.89 -35.28
N THR A 201 27.28 -42.53 -35.14
CA THR A 201 28.51 -42.28 -35.92
C THR A 201 28.82 -43.48 -36.81
#